data_AF-L0WA14-F1
#
_entry.id   AF-L0WA14-F1
#
_cell.length_a   1.000
_cell.length_b   1.000
_cell.length_c   1.000
_cell.angle_alpha   90.00
_cell.angle_beta   90.00
_cell.angle_gamma   90.00
#
_symmetry.space_group_name_H-M   'P 1'
#
loop_
_entity.id
_entity.type
_entity.pdbx_description
1 polymer ?
#
loop_
_entity_poly.entity_id
_entity_poly.type
_entity_poly.pdbx_seq_one_letter_code
_entity_poly.pdbx_strand_id
1 'polypeptide(L)'
;RFIMRPELQAQLLSRHKKIFAQWQLSTPSCGDGWFPLIDSLCRCLQFHTDHGDGPQIVALQIKEKLGSLRFYCHQSDDFQQGIITLAVQLSEQLCKTCGTLILDKHHCPGCNPPP
;
A
#
# COMPACT_ATOMS: atom_id res chain seq x y z
N ARG A 1 -15.72 4.21 -5.35
CA ARG A 1 -14.85 3.38 -4.47
C ARG A 1 -13.72 2.87 -5.34
N PHE A 2 -12.46 3.19 -5.03
CA PHE A 2 -11.32 2.75 -5.83
C PHE A 2 -10.95 1.32 -5.42
N ILE A 3 -10.87 0.43 -6.39
CA ILE A 3 -10.53 -0.98 -6.20
C ILE A 3 -9.42 -1.30 -7.20
N MET A 4 -8.37 -1.96 -6.70
CA MET A 4 -7.23 -2.35 -7.50
C MET A 4 -7.64 -3.44 -8.48
N ARG A 5 -7.15 -3.37 -9.72
CA ARG A 5 -7.43 -4.38 -10.73
C ARG A 5 -7.00 -5.78 -10.26
N PRO A 6 -7.75 -6.84 -10.63
CA PRO A 6 -7.48 -8.20 -10.19
C PRO A 6 -6.06 -8.69 -10.51
N GLU A 7 -5.50 -8.28 -11.64
CA GLU A 7 -4.15 -8.69 -12.06
C GLU A 7 -3.08 -8.12 -11.12
N LEU A 8 -3.21 -6.84 -10.72
CA LEU A 8 -2.31 -6.21 -9.78
C LEU A 8 -2.50 -6.78 -8.37
N GLN A 9 -3.74 -7.03 -7.95
CA GLN A 9 -4.02 -7.68 -6.69
C GLN A 9 -3.38 -9.08 -6.63
N ALA A 10 -3.56 -9.88 -7.66
CA ALA A 10 -2.96 -11.22 -7.75
C ALA A 10 -1.42 -11.15 -7.71
N GLN A 11 -0.81 -10.20 -8.42
CA GLN A 11 0.63 -9.96 -8.34
C GLN A 11 1.07 -9.64 -6.91
N LEU A 12 0.39 -8.72 -6.23
CA LEU A 12 0.72 -8.30 -4.88
C LEU A 12 0.65 -9.46 -3.88
N LEU A 13 -0.43 -10.24 -3.91
CA LEU A 13 -0.63 -11.42 -3.08
C LEU A 13 0.41 -12.52 -3.37
N SER A 14 0.75 -12.72 -4.66
CA SER A 14 1.71 -13.73 -5.08
C SER A 14 3.16 -13.42 -4.66
N ARG A 15 3.53 -12.13 -4.65
CA ARG A 15 4.88 -11.68 -4.27
C ARG A 15 5.07 -11.67 -2.76
N HIS A 16 4.05 -11.30 -2.00
CA HIS A 16 4.13 -11.04 -0.56
C HIS A 16 3.34 -12.07 0.26
N LYS A 17 3.46 -13.36 -0.09
CA LYS A 17 2.64 -14.44 0.49
C LYS A 17 2.64 -14.49 2.02
N LYS A 18 3.80 -14.24 2.67
CA LYS A 18 3.91 -14.23 4.13
C LYS A 18 3.10 -13.09 4.76
N ILE A 19 3.15 -11.91 4.14
CA ILE A 19 2.39 -10.73 4.57
C ILE A 19 0.88 -10.95 4.40
N PHE A 20 0.49 -11.63 3.31
CA PHE A 20 -0.92 -11.87 2.98
C PHE A 20 -1.41 -13.25 3.42
N ALA A 21 -0.74 -13.92 4.35
CA ALA A 21 -1.06 -15.28 4.76
C ALA A 21 -2.50 -15.45 5.29
N GLN A 22 -3.06 -14.40 5.90
CA GLN A 22 -4.41 -14.40 6.47
C GLN A 22 -5.43 -13.59 5.65
N TRP A 23 -5.11 -13.29 4.38
CA TRP A 23 -5.89 -12.37 3.55
C TRP A 23 -7.22 -12.95 3.01
N GLN A 24 -7.59 -14.17 3.40
CA GLN A 24 -8.70 -14.94 2.85
C GLN A 24 -10.08 -14.26 2.95
N LEU A 25 -10.21 -13.16 3.70
CA LEU A 25 -11.48 -12.44 3.94
C LEU A 25 -11.47 -10.99 3.47
N SER A 26 -10.46 -10.52 2.74
CA SER A 26 -10.37 -9.10 2.36
C SER A 26 -9.84 -8.89 0.95
N THR A 27 -10.27 -7.80 0.30
CA THR A 27 -9.67 -7.30 -0.94
C THR A 27 -9.04 -5.93 -0.66
N PRO A 28 -7.84 -5.63 -1.19
CA PRO A 28 -7.28 -4.28 -1.07
C PRO A 28 -8.25 -3.29 -1.70
N SER A 29 -8.83 -2.40 -0.89
CA SER A 29 -9.78 -1.39 -1.36
C SER A 29 -9.08 -0.05 -1.53
N CYS A 30 -8.09 -0.05 -2.41
CA CYS A 30 -7.30 1.10 -2.84
C CYS A 30 -7.17 1.06 -4.38
N GLY A 31 -6.79 2.16 -5.01
CA GLY A 31 -6.65 2.19 -6.47
C GLY A 31 -5.29 1.71 -6.97
N ASP A 32 -5.21 1.45 -8.27
CA ASP A 32 -4.02 0.93 -8.98
C ASP A 32 -2.78 1.81 -8.80
N GLY A 33 -2.95 3.13 -8.74
CA GLY A 33 -1.86 4.08 -8.64
C GLY A 33 -1.03 3.92 -7.37
N TRP A 34 -1.57 3.27 -6.34
CA TRP A 34 -0.85 2.95 -5.11
C TRP A 34 -0.20 1.57 -5.12
N PHE A 35 -0.36 0.76 -6.16
CA PHE A 35 0.31 -0.55 -6.26
C PHE A 35 1.83 -0.46 -6.05
N PRO A 36 2.58 0.46 -6.71
CA PRO A 36 4.03 0.54 -6.51
C PRO A 36 4.42 0.92 -5.07
N LEU A 37 3.63 1.78 -4.43
CA LEU A 37 3.82 2.18 -3.03
C LEU A 37 3.60 0.98 -2.09
N ILE A 38 2.48 0.26 -2.26
CA ILE A 38 2.14 -0.89 -1.40
C ILE A 38 3.14 -2.03 -1.62
N ASP A 39 3.53 -2.30 -2.86
CA ASP A 39 4.53 -3.32 -3.18
C ASP A 39 5.89 -3.00 -2.55
N SER A 40 6.32 -1.74 -2.58
CA SER A 40 7.56 -1.28 -1.94
C SER A 40 7.48 -1.34 -0.41
N LEU A 41 6.36 -0.91 0.17
CA LEU A 41 6.08 -1.03 1.60
C LEU A 41 6.22 -2.49 2.04
N CYS A 42 5.59 -3.42 1.33
CA CYS A 42 5.66 -4.86 1.62
C CYS A 42 7.09 -5.40 1.54
N ARG A 43 7.86 -5.01 0.52
CA ARG A 43 9.28 -5.39 0.40
C ARG A 43 10.11 -4.91 1.58
N CYS A 44 9.96 -3.65 1.99
CA CYS A 44 10.70 -3.10 3.13
C CYS A 44 10.33 -3.79 4.46
N LEU A 45 9.03 -4.04 4.69
CA LEU A 45 8.58 -4.71 5.91
C LEU A 45 9.07 -6.16 5.99
N GLN A 46 9.01 -6.90 4.88
CA GLN A 46 9.52 -8.27 4.84
C GLN A 46 11.05 -8.30 4.95
N PHE A 47 11.76 -7.34 4.34
CA PHE A 47 13.22 -7.24 4.49
C PHE A 47 13.64 -7.08 5.95
N HIS A 48 12.97 -6.18 6.69
CA HIS A 48 13.22 -5.99 8.12
C HIS A 48 12.84 -7.21 8.96
N THR A 49 11.79 -7.93 8.57
CA THR A 49 11.43 -9.21 9.21
C THR A 49 12.53 -10.26 8.99
N ASP A 50 13.05 -10.37 7.77
CA ASP A 50 13.99 -11.44 7.41
C ASP A 50 15.44 -11.16 7.87
N HIS A 51 15.83 -9.89 8.02
CA HIS A 51 17.22 -9.48 8.31
C HIS A 51 17.39 -8.66 9.60
N GLY A 52 16.29 -8.26 10.25
CA GLY A 52 16.30 -7.58 11.54
C GLY A 52 15.63 -8.44 12.61
N ASP A 53 15.35 -7.83 13.77
CA ASP A 53 14.66 -8.48 14.89
C ASP A 53 13.14 -8.25 14.88
N GLY A 54 12.61 -7.72 13.78
CA GLY A 54 11.20 -7.39 13.65
C GLY A 54 10.32 -8.65 13.53
N PRO A 55 9.09 -8.64 14.10
CA PRO A 55 8.17 -9.77 13.95
C PRO A 55 7.73 -9.94 12.49
N GLN A 56 7.27 -11.15 12.14
CA GLN A 56 6.65 -11.39 10.83
C GLN A 56 5.41 -10.53 10.66
N ILE A 57 5.48 -9.57 9.74
CA ILE A 57 4.34 -8.75 9.39
C ILE A 57 3.25 -9.60 8.72
N VAL A 58 2.01 -9.46 9.19
CA VAL A 58 0.83 -10.06 8.56
C VAL A 58 -0.22 -8.97 8.42
N ALA A 59 -0.55 -8.63 7.17
CA ALA A 59 -1.53 -7.60 6.85
C ALA A 59 -2.95 -8.14 7.09
N LEU A 60 -3.76 -7.34 7.79
CA LEU A 60 -5.17 -7.60 8.08
C LEU A 60 -6.08 -6.83 7.13
N GLN A 61 -5.75 -5.56 6.86
CA GLN A 61 -6.51 -4.70 5.96
C GLN A 61 -5.62 -3.67 5.29
N ILE A 62 -5.89 -3.41 4.01
CA ILE A 62 -5.26 -2.36 3.20
C ILE A 62 -6.40 -1.65 2.48
N LYS A 63 -6.57 -0.36 2.79
CA LYS A 63 -7.67 0.43 2.24
C LYS A 63 -7.33 1.90 2.11
N GLU A 64 -7.99 2.57 1.18
CA GLU A 64 -8.06 4.02 1.16
C GLU A 64 -9.09 4.53 2.18
N LYS A 65 -8.72 5.57 2.92
CA LYS A 65 -9.65 6.32 3.78
C LYS A 65 -9.28 7.81 3.73
N LEU A 66 -10.20 8.63 3.24
CA LEU A 66 -10.06 10.09 3.14
C LEU A 66 -8.82 10.53 2.33
N GLY A 67 -8.50 9.81 1.26
CA GLY A 67 -7.36 10.10 0.39
C GLY A 67 -6.02 9.59 0.90
N SER A 68 -6.01 8.81 1.98
CA SER A 68 -4.81 8.30 2.65
C SER A 68 -4.87 6.77 2.78
N LEU A 69 -3.72 6.11 2.69
CA LEU A 69 -3.59 4.67 2.87
C LEU A 69 -3.84 4.30 4.33
N ARG A 70 -4.42 3.14 4.57
CA ARG A 70 -4.47 2.49 5.88
C ARG A 70 -3.93 1.09 5.72
N PHE A 71 -2.92 0.76 6.51
CA PHE A 71 -2.30 -0.56 6.56
C PHE A 71 -2.42 -1.09 7.99
N TYR A 72 -3.33 -2.05 8.19
CA TYR A 72 -3.52 -2.71 9.48
C TYR A 72 -2.80 -4.05 9.46
N CYS A 73 -2.06 -4.35 10.52
CA CYS A 73 -1.33 -5.60 10.68
C CYS A 73 -1.51 -6.17 12.09
N HIS A 74 -1.18 -7.45 12.27
CA HIS A 74 -1.34 -8.13 13.57
C HIS A 74 -0.32 -7.65 14.61
N GLN A 75 0.95 -7.64 14.23
CA GLN A 75 2.08 -7.26 15.07
C GLN A 75 3.12 -6.54 14.22
N SER A 76 3.84 -5.62 14.85
CA SER A 76 4.91 -4.84 14.25
C SER A 76 5.80 -4.26 15.33
N ASP A 77 7.09 -4.05 15.03
CA ASP A 77 7.96 -3.23 15.86
C ASP A 77 7.92 -1.74 15.46
N ASP A 78 8.68 -0.91 16.18
CA ASP A 78 8.75 0.55 15.97
C ASP A 78 9.27 0.91 14.57
N PHE A 79 10.22 0.13 14.03
CA PHE A 79 10.78 0.39 12.70
C PHE A 79 9.75 0.10 11.60
N GLN A 80 9.07 -1.04 11.69
CA GLN A 80 7.98 -1.40 10.79
C GLN A 80 6.84 -0.38 10.85
N GLN A 81 6.50 0.11 12.05
CA GLN A 81 5.52 1.19 12.21
C GLN A 81 5.99 2.51 11.60
N GLY A 82 7.28 2.83 11.68
CA GLY A 82 7.88 3.97 10.99
C GLY A 82 7.71 3.88 9.48
N ILE A 83 8.01 2.72 8.87
CA ILE A 83 7.84 2.51 7.42
C ILE A 83 6.35 2.59 7.02
N ILE A 84 5.46 1.98 7.80
CA ILE A 84 4.01 2.07 7.56
C ILE A 84 3.57 3.53 7.59
N THR A 85 3.98 4.29 8.61
CA THR A 85 3.66 5.72 8.77
C THR A 85 4.15 6.53 7.58
N LEU A 86 5.38 6.29 7.10
CA LEU A 86 5.91 6.95 5.91
C LEU A 86 5.07 6.63 4.67
N ALA A 87 4.71 5.37 4.46
CA ALA A 87 3.88 4.98 3.31
C ALA A 87 2.49 5.62 3.35
N VAL A 88 1.88 5.76 4.54
CA VAL A 88 0.61 6.49 4.71
C VAL A 88 0.77 7.94 4.26
N GLN A 89 1.83 8.62 4.67
CA GLN A 89 2.05 10.04 4.32
C GLN A 89 2.34 10.22 2.82
N LEU A 90 3.12 9.31 2.23
CA LEU A 90 3.40 9.33 0.79
C LEU A 90 2.13 9.10 -0.04
N SER A 91 1.22 8.23 0.42
CA SER A 91 -0.02 7.97 -0.30
C SER A 91 -0.90 9.22 -0.48
N GLU A 92 -0.85 10.16 0.46
CA GLU A 92 -1.61 11.42 0.39
C GLU A 92 -1.11 12.35 -0.71
N GLN A 93 0.13 12.15 -1.16
CA GLN A 93 0.76 12.91 -2.23
C GLN A 93 0.68 12.19 -3.58
N LEU A 94 0.14 10.96 -3.63
CA LEU A 94 0.08 10.14 -4.84
C LEU A 94 -1.36 9.93 -5.29
N CYS A 95 -1.60 10.04 -6.60
CA CYS A 95 -2.89 9.68 -7.15
C CYS A 95 -3.16 8.19 -6.98
N LYS A 96 -4.26 7.87 -6.29
CA LYS A 96 -4.74 6.49 -6.15
C LYS A 96 -5.07 5.80 -7.47
N THR A 97 -5.30 6.54 -8.55
CA THR A 97 -5.62 5.95 -9.86
C THR A 97 -4.36 5.68 -10.68
N CYS A 98 -3.50 6.67 -10.89
CA CYS A 98 -2.34 6.55 -11.79
C CYS A 98 -0.97 6.57 -11.10
N GLY A 99 -0.89 6.94 -9.81
CA GLY A 99 0.36 6.99 -9.05
C GLY A 99 1.18 8.27 -9.25
N THR A 100 0.71 9.22 -10.07
CA THR A 100 1.39 10.51 -10.24
C THR A 100 1.29 11.37 -8.98
N LEU A 101 2.33 12.13 -8.69
CA LEU A 101 2.33 13.13 -7.61
C LEU A 101 1.21 14.15 -7.83
N ILE A 102 0.44 14.41 -6.77
CA ILE A 102 -0.64 15.38 -6.75
C ILE A 102 -0.10 16.68 -6.14
N LEU A 103 0.05 17.70 -6.98
CA LEU A 103 0.41 19.06 -6.54
C LEU A 103 -0.83 19.88 -6.17
N ASP A 104 -1.97 19.57 -6.79
CA ASP A 104 -3.29 20.12 -6.48
C ASP A 104 -4.28 18.96 -6.28
N LYS A 105 -4.92 18.89 -5.10
CA LYS A 105 -5.85 17.80 -4.74
C LYS A 105 -7.06 17.69 -5.65
N HIS A 106 -7.34 18.72 -6.46
CA HIS A 106 -8.46 18.74 -7.40
C HIS A 106 -8.06 18.36 -8.83
N HIS A 107 -6.76 18.34 -9.16
CA HIS A 107 -6.28 18.08 -10.50
C HIS A 107 -5.07 17.14 -10.50
N CYS A 108 -5.26 15.93 -11.05
CA CYS A 108 -4.16 15.00 -11.25
C CYS A 108 -3.68 15.06 -12.71
N PRO A 109 -2.47 15.55 -12.99
CA PRO A 109 -1.96 15.68 -14.36
C PRO A 109 -1.76 14.33 -15.05
N GLY A 110 -1.62 13.23 -14.29
CA GLY A 110 -1.54 11.88 -14.86
C GLY A 110 -2.88 11.29 -15.28
N CYS A 111 -3.99 11.72 -14.66
CA CYS A 111 -5.34 11.27 -15.02
C CYS A 111 -6.04 12.24 -15.99
N ASN A 112 -5.70 13.52 -15.92
CA ASN A 112 -6.24 14.58 -16.76
C ASN A 112 -5.07 15.48 -17.20
N PRO A 113 -4.25 15.03 -18.17
CA PRO A 113 -3.13 15.83 -18.64
C PRO A 113 -3.62 17.13 -19.31
N PRO A 114 -2.85 18.22 -19.24
CA PRO A 114 -3.14 19.40 -20.04
C PRO A 114 -3.11 19.03 -21.53
N PRO A 115 -3.91 19.72 -22.36
CA PRO A 115 -3.97 19.50 -23.80
C PRO A 115 -2.63 19.73 -24.51
#